data_AF-A0A6P0LRP8-F1
#
_entry.id   AF-A0A6P0LRP8-F1
#
_cell.length_a   1.000
_cell.length_b   1.000
_cell.length_c   1.000
_cell.angle_alpha   90.00
_cell.angle_beta   90.00
_cell.angle_gamma   90.00
#
_symmetry.space_group_name_H-M   'P 1'
#
loop_
_entity.id
_entity.type
_entity.pdbx_description
1 polymer ?
#
loop_
_entity_poly.entity_id
_entity_poly.type
_entity_poly.pdbx_seq_one_letter_code
_entity_poly.pdbx_strand_id
1 'polypeptide(L)'
;MYPDLPQANPEQLGELRTLGQIVEYLQSNASKVIPVEAEATTNSLPEHDVKPEENLALETPTPSAAKDNAISQTLLDVVSEKTGYPAEMLELDMDMEADLGIDSIKRVEILGALQEMYPDLPQANPEQLGELRTLGQIVEYLQSNGSKVIPVEAEVTTNSSPEHDVKPVENLPLETPASLTATDVNAIGQTLLDVVSEKTGYPAEMLELEMDMEADLGIDSIKRVEILGALQEMYPNLPQANPEQLGELRTLGQIVEYLQQQTATTEKKKFQQQPSNQQVDLDHKIPRCLVKLKTLPEPDSLDFSLPDQHIVLLTDDGSGTTSKLAQSLTDRDWKVVVLSFPQSLIAEQPPLPKGVSRIVLNDLSEEHLKQQLAAITANYAPVAAFIHLNPAIGNQPNHGIPFLDLEKALLKQVFLIAKHLKPSLTQAARQGRSCFMTVARLDGAFGLSQNVNFGAIGAGLFGLTKTLNVEWEWVFCRGIDLSPDLDAEESAQYIMAELHDPNGYITEVGYSSQGRVTLTTEPSI
;
A
#
# COMPACT_ATOMS: atom_id res chain seq x y z
N MET A 1 13.92 -36.77 -11.86
CA MET A 1 13.04 -37.61 -12.71
C MET A 1 12.07 -38.31 -11.77
N TYR A 2 10.91 -37.71 -11.52
CA TYR A 2 9.81 -38.35 -10.79
C TYR A 2 8.90 -39.07 -11.82
N PRO A 3 8.25 -40.19 -11.46
CA PRO A 3 7.43 -40.96 -12.39
C PRO A 3 6.12 -40.24 -12.72
N ASP A 4 5.53 -40.57 -13.87
CA ASP A 4 4.32 -39.95 -14.40
C ASP A 4 3.14 -40.00 -13.41
N LEU A 5 2.55 -38.83 -13.14
CA LEU A 5 1.24 -38.72 -12.51
C LEU A 5 0.15 -39.09 -13.55
N PRO A 6 -0.90 -39.84 -13.17
CA PRO A 6 -1.94 -40.23 -14.11
C PRO A 6 -2.70 -39.00 -14.62
N GLN A 7 -2.81 -38.86 -15.95
CA GLN A 7 -3.63 -37.82 -16.56
C GLN A 7 -5.12 -38.09 -16.27
N ALA A 8 -5.73 -37.20 -15.49
CA ALA A 8 -7.16 -37.20 -15.22
C ALA A 8 -7.94 -36.61 -16.41
N ASN A 9 -9.12 -37.15 -16.72
CA ASN A 9 -9.98 -36.61 -17.77
C ASN A 9 -10.60 -35.27 -17.30
N PRO A 10 -10.37 -34.14 -18.00
CA PRO A 10 -10.92 -32.83 -17.61
C PRO A 10 -12.45 -32.80 -17.49
N GLU A 11 -13.16 -33.49 -18.38
CA GLU A 11 -14.64 -33.51 -18.37
C GLU A 11 -15.19 -34.15 -17.10
N GLN A 12 -14.56 -35.24 -16.64
CA GLN A 12 -14.97 -35.94 -15.42
C GLN A 12 -14.59 -35.19 -14.14
N LEU A 13 -13.53 -34.37 -14.17
CA LEU A 13 -13.18 -33.49 -13.05
C LEU A 13 -14.20 -32.35 -12.88
N GLY A 14 -14.76 -31.84 -13.98
CA GLY A 14 -15.78 -30.78 -13.95
C GLY A 14 -17.10 -31.19 -13.29
N GLU A 15 -17.42 -32.49 -13.21
CA GLU A 15 -18.63 -32.99 -12.56
C GLU A 15 -18.49 -33.13 -11.03
N LEU A 16 -17.26 -33.08 -10.48
CA LEU A 16 -16.99 -33.32 -9.06
C LEU A 16 -17.13 -32.03 -8.24
N ARG A 17 -18.07 -32.03 -7.29
CA ARG A 17 -18.47 -30.83 -6.54
C ARG A 17 -17.74 -30.63 -5.21
N THR A 18 -16.84 -31.53 -4.84
CA THR A 18 -16.11 -31.48 -3.56
C THR A 18 -14.68 -32.01 -3.68
N LEU A 19 -13.77 -31.47 -2.88
CA LEU A 19 -12.37 -31.93 -2.81
C LEU A 19 -12.25 -33.41 -2.41
N GLY A 20 -13.18 -33.94 -1.60
CA GLY A 20 -13.21 -35.35 -1.24
C GLY A 20 -13.43 -36.26 -2.45
N GLN A 21 -14.38 -35.92 -3.32
CA GLN A 21 -14.65 -36.66 -4.56
C GLN A 21 -13.46 -36.63 -5.53
N ILE A 22 -12.75 -35.51 -5.61
CA ILE A 22 -11.54 -35.37 -6.44
C ILE A 22 -10.41 -36.29 -5.93
N VAL A 23 -10.20 -36.37 -4.62
CA VAL A 23 -9.21 -37.28 -4.01
C VAL A 23 -9.57 -38.75 -4.26
N GLU A 24 -10.85 -39.12 -4.11
CA GLU A 24 -11.34 -40.48 -4.34
C GLU A 24 -11.22 -40.89 -5.82
N TYR A 25 -11.54 -39.98 -6.75
CA TYR A 25 -11.35 -40.16 -8.19
C TYR A 25 -9.88 -40.41 -8.55
N LEU A 26 -8.96 -39.57 -8.07
CA LEU A 26 -7.52 -39.70 -8.34
C LEU A 26 -6.94 -41.01 -7.77
N GLN A 27 -7.39 -41.44 -6.59
CA GLN A 27 -7.00 -42.74 -6.00
C GLN A 27 -7.51 -43.92 -6.83
N SER A 28 -8.74 -43.83 -7.37
CA SER A 28 -9.33 -44.88 -8.21
C SER A 28 -8.61 -45.05 -9.56
N ASN A 29 -8.15 -43.94 -10.16
CA ASN A 29 -7.45 -43.95 -11.46
C ASN A 29 -5.98 -44.40 -11.36
N ALA A 30 -5.34 -44.32 -10.19
CA ALA A 30 -3.97 -44.79 -10.00
C ALA A 30 -3.76 -46.31 -10.21
N SER A 31 -4.84 -47.10 -10.35
CA SER A 31 -4.79 -48.56 -10.45
C SER A 31 -5.02 -49.14 -11.86
N LYS A 32 -5.04 -48.33 -12.92
CA LYS A 32 -5.21 -48.79 -14.32
C LYS A 32 -4.05 -48.34 -15.21
N VAL A 33 -3.14 -49.27 -15.50
CA VAL A 33 -2.09 -49.11 -16.53
C VAL A 33 -2.38 -50.07 -17.67
N ILE A 34 -2.61 -49.54 -18.88
CA ILE A 34 -2.65 -50.28 -20.16
C ILE A 34 -1.82 -49.47 -21.18
N PRO A 35 -1.04 -50.10 -22.08
CA PRO A 35 0.01 -49.40 -22.84
C PRO A 35 -0.49 -48.60 -24.04
N VAL A 36 0.35 -47.68 -24.49
CA VAL A 36 0.18 -46.84 -25.69
C VAL A 36 0.59 -47.62 -26.96
N GLU A 37 -0.23 -47.54 -28.00
CA GLU A 37 0.19 -47.70 -29.40
C GLU A 37 -0.25 -46.46 -30.21
N ALA A 38 0.51 -46.14 -31.25
CA ALA A 38 0.34 -44.93 -32.05
C ALA A 38 0.06 -45.29 -33.52
N GLU A 39 -0.77 -44.51 -34.20
CA GLU A 39 -0.60 -44.27 -35.65
C GLU A 39 -1.39 -43.03 -36.13
N ALA A 40 -1.24 -42.66 -37.40
CA ALA A 40 -1.49 -41.32 -37.93
C ALA A 40 -2.57 -41.28 -39.04
N THR A 41 -3.05 -40.05 -39.34
CA THR A 41 -3.89 -39.66 -40.51
C THR A 41 -5.31 -40.28 -40.54
N THR A 42 -6.41 -39.56 -40.83
CA THR A 42 -6.70 -38.81 -42.06
C THR A 42 -7.89 -37.85 -41.93
N ASN A 43 -7.96 -36.92 -42.88
CA ASN A 43 -9.03 -35.97 -43.23
C ASN A 43 -10.45 -36.57 -43.43
N SER A 44 -11.51 -35.93 -42.91
CA SER A 44 -12.83 -35.75 -43.60
C SER A 44 -13.89 -35.02 -42.75
N LEU A 45 -14.65 -34.11 -43.39
CA LEU A 45 -15.93 -33.53 -42.92
C LEU A 45 -17.08 -34.56 -42.94
N PRO A 46 -18.20 -34.26 -42.26
CA PRO A 46 -19.46 -34.15 -43.01
C PRO A 46 -20.32 -32.91 -42.65
N GLU A 47 -21.24 -32.59 -43.56
CA GLU A 47 -22.23 -31.49 -43.50
C GLU A 47 -23.60 -31.94 -42.94
N HIS A 48 -24.57 -31.00 -42.95
CA HIS A 48 -25.99 -31.08 -42.56
C HIS A 48 -26.31 -31.04 -41.04
N ASP A 49 -27.41 -30.42 -40.59
CA ASP A 49 -28.60 -29.98 -41.34
C ASP A 49 -29.22 -28.65 -40.84
N VAL A 50 -30.16 -28.07 -41.61
CA VAL A 50 -30.72 -26.72 -41.38
C VAL A 50 -32.26 -26.69 -41.34
N LYS A 51 -32.81 -25.95 -40.35
CA LYS A 51 -34.20 -25.42 -40.24
C LYS A 51 -35.32 -26.43 -39.89
N PRO A 52 -36.43 -26.00 -39.23
CA PRO A 52 -37.33 -24.89 -39.64
C PRO A 52 -37.37 -23.65 -38.74
N GLU A 53 -37.70 -22.52 -39.34
CA GLU A 53 -38.20 -21.31 -38.68
C GLU A 53 -39.68 -21.46 -38.31
N GLU A 54 -40.08 -20.89 -37.17
CA GLU A 54 -41.47 -20.49 -36.91
C GLU A 54 -41.53 -18.97 -36.83
N ASN A 55 -42.60 -18.37 -37.38
CA ASN A 55 -42.72 -16.95 -37.67
C ASN A 55 -43.88 -16.34 -36.89
N LEU A 56 -43.64 -15.24 -36.16
CA LEU A 56 -44.54 -14.18 -35.65
C LEU A 56 -43.73 -13.36 -34.63
N ALA A 57 -43.76 -12.03 -34.53
CA ALA A 57 -44.45 -11.00 -35.30
C ALA A 57 -43.61 -9.71 -35.35
N LEU A 58 -43.93 -8.78 -36.25
CA LEU A 58 -43.27 -7.48 -36.36
C LEU A 58 -43.80 -6.50 -35.30
N GLU A 59 -43.00 -6.20 -34.28
CA GLU A 59 -43.17 -5.00 -33.45
C GLU A 59 -42.05 -3.99 -33.75
N THR A 60 -42.44 -2.75 -34.01
CA THR A 60 -41.51 -1.64 -34.24
C THR A 60 -40.87 -1.21 -32.92
N PRO A 61 -39.53 -1.17 -32.79
CA PRO A 61 -38.90 -0.76 -31.55
C PRO A 61 -39.11 0.73 -31.28
N THR A 62 -39.84 1.01 -30.20
CA THR A 62 -39.90 2.31 -29.51
C THR A 62 -38.47 2.79 -29.21
N PRO A 63 -38.14 4.10 -29.33
CA PRO A 63 -36.75 4.59 -29.24
C PRO A 63 -36.04 4.46 -27.87
N SER A 64 -36.64 3.76 -26.90
CA SER A 64 -36.00 3.41 -25.62
C SER A 64 -35.14 2.14 -25.74
N ALA A 65 -35.71 1.04 -26.25
CA ALA A 65 -35.07 -0.29 -26.27
C ALA A 65 -33.74 -0.35 -27.05
N ALA A 66 -33.52 0.59 -27.98
CA ALA A 66 -32.26 0.69 -28.72
C ALA A 66 -31.11 1.33 -27.90
N LYS A 67 -31.40 2.11 -26.86
CA LYS A 67 -30.39 2.62 -25.91
C LYS A 67 -30.01 1.55 -24.88
N ASP A 68 -31.00 0.76 -24.44
CA ASP A 68 -30.85 -0.21 -23.36
C ASP A 68 -29.82 -1.30 -23.73
N ASN A 69 -29.89 -1.84 -24.96
CA ASN A 69 -28.88 -2.78 -25.46
C ASN A 69 -27.50 -2.13 -25.73
N ALA A 70 -27.44 -0.84 -26.05
CA ALA A 70 -26.18 -0.16 -26.34
C ALA A 70 -25.34 0.03 -25.06
N ILE A 71 -25.96 0.47 -23.96
CA ILE A 71 -25.27 0.64 -22.67
C ILE A 71 -24.78 -0.72 -22.15
N SER A 72 -25.61 -1.78 -22.26
CA SER A 72 -25.22 -3.14 -21.88
C SER A 72 -23.98 -3.64 -22.63
N GLN A 73 -23.96 -3.52 -23.96
CA GLN A 73 -22.82 -3.95 -24.76
C GLN A 73 -21.57 -3.14 -24.42
N THR A 74 -21.69 -1.81 -24.30
CA THR A 74 -20.55 -0.96 -23.95
C THR A 74 -20.00 -1.25 -22.55
N LEU A 75 -20.85 -1.61 -21.57
CA LEU A 75 -20.36 -2.07 -20.26
C LEU A 75 -19.54 -3.37 -20.40
N LEU A 76 -20.03 -4.36 -21.16
CA LEU A 76 -19.29 -5.62 -21.39
C LEU A 76 -17.96 -5.37 -22.11
N ASP A 77 -17.94 -4.48 -23.10
CA ASP A 77 -16.73 -4.11 -23.84
C ASP A 77 -15.70 -3.42 -22.93
N VAL A 78 -16.14 -2.50 -22.05
CA VAL A 78 -15.26 -1.83 -21.06
C VAL A 78 -14.76 -2.81 -20.01
N VAL A 79 -15.61 -3.72 -19.50
CA VAL A 79 -15.18 -4.77 -18.58
C VAL A 79 -14.13 -5.64 -19.26
N SER A 80 -14.34 -6.07 -20.51
CA SER A 80 -13.38 -6.84 -21.30
C SER A 80 -12.03 -6.12 -21.43
N GLU A 81 -12.01 -4.83 -21.80
CA GLU A 81 -10.78 -4.03 -21.91
C GLU A 81 -10.04 -3.89 -20.58
N LYS A 82 -10.76 -3.62 -19.47
CA LYS A 82 -10.17 -3.34 -18.15
C LYS A 82 -9.77 -4.60 -17.37
N THR A 83 -10.33 -5.76 -17.70
CA THR A 83 -10.06 -7.04 -17.00
C THR A 83 -9.22 -8.00 -17.82
N GLY A 84 -9.33 -7.97 -19.16
CA GLY A 84 -8.74 -8.95 -20.07
C GLY A 84 -9.59 -10.20 -20.30
N TYR A 85 -10.82 -10.28 -19.76
CA TYR A 85 -11.76 -11.34 -20.12
C TYR A 85 -12.23 -11.18 -21.58
N PRO A 86 -12.29 -12.25 -22.39
CA PRO A 86 -12.91 -12.19 -23.72
C PRO A 86 -14.37 -11.76 -23.60
N ALA A 87 -14.83 -10.84 -24.46
CA ALA A 87 -16.19 -10.30 -24.38
C ALA A 87 -17.27 -11.40 -24.57
N GLU A 88 -16.94 -12.46 -25.31
CA GLU A 88 -17.76 -13.66 -25.49
C GLU A 88 -17.88 -14.55 -24.24
N MET A 89 -17.15 -14.27 -23.16
CA MET A 89 -17.24 -14.95 -21.86
C MET A 89 -17.88 -14.10 -20.77
N LEU A 90 -18.32 -12.87 -21.06
CA LEU A 90 -18.91 -11.96 -20.09
C LEU A 90 -20.44 -11.94 -20.23
N GLU A 91 -21.14 -12.32 -19.17
CA GLU A 91 -22.61 -12.29 -19.09
C GLU A 91 -23.07 -11.28 -18.03
N LEU A 92 -24.26 -10.68 -18.21
CA LEU A 92 -24.74 -9.59 -17.35
C LEU A 92 -25.13 -10.06 -15.93
N ASP A 93 -25.39 -11.35 -15.72
CA ASP A 93 -25.74 -11.91 -14.42
C ASP A 93 -24.52 -12.32 -13.58
N MET A 94 -23.30 -12.30 -14.14
CA MET A 94 -22.06 -12.59 -13.42
C MET A 94 -21.82 -11.63 -12.24
N ASP A 95 -21.41 -12.18 -11.10
CA ASP A 95 -21.02 -11.41 -9.92
C ASP A 95 -19.63 -10.80 -10.13
N MET A 96 -19.57 -9.47 -10.00
CA MET A 96 -18.36 -8.70 -10.22
C MET A 96 -17.22 -9.12 -9.29
N GLU A 97 -17.50 -9.45 -8.03
CA GLU A 97 -16.46 -9.78 -7.05
C GLU A 97 -16.17 -11.28 -7.02
N ALA A 98 -17.22 -12.11 -7.04
CA ALA A 98 -17.10 -13.56 -6.87
C ALA A 98 -16.73 -14.30 -8.17
N ASP A 99 -17.27 -13.90 -9.32
CA ASP A 99 -17.02 -14.57 -10.61
C ASP A 99 -15.93 -13.85 -11.43
N LEU A 100 -15.92 -12.51 -11.40
CA LEU A 100 -15.03 -11.69 -12.23
C LEU A 100 -13.83 -11.07 -11.48
N GLY A 101 -13.77 -11.17 -10.14
CA GLY A 101 -12.65 -10.64 -9.34
C GLY A 101 -12.43 -9.12 -9.45
N ILE A 102 -13.46 -8.36 -9.80
CA ILE A 102 -13.48 -6.90 -9.95
C ILE A 102 -13.61 -6.27 -8.56
N ASP A 103 -12.46 -5.86 -8.02
CA ASP A 103 -12.37 -5.08 -6.78
C ASP A 103 -13.01 -3.67 -6.90
N SER A 104 -13.11 -2.98 -5.77
CA SER A 104 -13.70 -1.64 -5.67
C SER A 104 -12.94 -0.56 -6.46
N ILE A 105 -11.65 -0.75 -6.75
CA ILE A 105 -10.85 0.19 -7.55
C ILE A 105 -11.19 0.00 -9.03
N LYS A 106 -11.15 -1.25 -9.52
CA LYS A 106 -11.54 -1.56 -10.91
C LYS A 106 -12.99 -1.21 -11.21
N ARG A 107 -13.90 -1.35 -10.22
CA ARG A 107 -15.31 -0.93 -10.35
C ARG A 107 -15.43 0.56 -10.66
N VAL A 108 -14.65 1.41 -9.98
CA VAL A 108 -14.59 2.86 -10.26
C VAL A 108 -13.96 3.15 -11.62
N GLU A 109 -12.90 2.43 -12.02
CA GLU A 109 -12.28 2.61 -13.36
C GLU A 109 -13.23 2.25 -14.52
N ILE A 110 -13.98 1.15 -14.39
CA ILE A 110 -14.97 0.69 -15.39
C ILE A 110 -16.11 1.71 -15.52
N LEU A 111 -16.61 2.22 -14.40
CA LEU A 111 -17.70 3.21 -14.39
C LEU A 111 -17.24 4.59 -14.85
N GLY A 112 -16.01 5.00 -14.52
CA GLY A 112 -15.39 6.21 -15.05
C GLY A 112 -15.29 6.17 -16.59
N ALA A 113 -14.78 5.07 -17.14
CA ALA A 113 -14.72 4.88 -18.59
C ALA A 113 -16.10 4.87 -19.26
N LEU A 114 -17.14 4.31 -18.61
CA LEU A 114 -18.50 4.34 -19.12
C LEU A 114 -19.12 5.76 -19.05
N GLN A 115 -18.83 6.54 -18.01
CA GLN A 115 -19.25 7.94 -17.87
C GLN A 115 -18.53 8.87 -18.86
N GLU A 116 -17.25 8.63 -19.18
CA GLU A 116 -16.53 9.34 -20.23
C GLU A 116 -17.17 9.15 -21.62
N MET A 117 -17.68 7.95 -21.91
CA MET A 117 -18.39 7.65 -23.16
C MET A 117 -19.85 8.10 -23.17
N TYR A 118 -20.50 8.20 -22.01
CA TYR A 118 -21.87 8.67 -21.87
C TYR A 118 -22.00 9.77 -20.78
N PRO A 119 -21.62 11.03 -21.09
CA PRO A 119 -21.62 12.13 -20.12
C PRO A 119 -23.02 12.53 -19.60
N ASP A 120 -24.08 12.09 -20.28
CA ASP A 120 -25.48 12.29 -19.88
C ASP A 120 -25.94 11.30 -18.79
N LEU A 121 -25.11 10.33 -18.39
CA LEU A 121 -25.43 9.41 -17.29
C LEU A 121 -25.33 10.13 -15.93
N PRO A 122 -26.23 9.82 -14.98
CA PRO A 122 -26.16 10.36 -13.63
C PRO A 122 -24.86 9.90 -12.94
N GLN A 123 -24.20 10.81 -12.20
CA GLN A 123 -23.05 10.42 -11.39
C GLN A 123 -23.48 9.43 -10.31
N ALA A 124 -22.98 8.21 -10.43
CA ALA A 124 -23.29 7.11 -9.53
C ALA A 124 -22.59 7.31 -8.17
N ASN A 125 -23.34 7.17 -7.08
CA ASN A 125 -22.77 7.24 -5.73
C ASN A 125 -21.91 5.97 -5.45
N PRO A 126 -20.61 6.10 -5.08
CA PRO A 126 -19.77 4.99 -4.66
C PRO A 126 -20.39 4.04 -3.62
N GLU A 127 -21.19 4.55 -2.68
CA GLU A 127 -21.87 3.72 -1.68
C GLU A 127 -22.92 2.79 -2.32
N GLN A 128 -23.74 3.32 -3.24
CA GLN A 128 -24.77 2.54 -3.94
C GLN A 128 -24.13 1.51 -4.90
N LEU A 129 -22.97 1.83 -5.47
CA LEU A 129 -22.18 0.93 -6.31
C LEU A 129 -21.52 -0.22 -5.54
N GLY A 130 -21.40 -0.10 -4.21
CA GLY A 130 -20.98 -1.19 -3.32
C GLY A 130 -22.06 -2.26 -3.13
N GLU A 131 -23.34 -1.87 -3.22
CA GLU A 131 -24.49 -2.77 -3.06
C GLU A 131 -24.80 -3.59 -4.33
N LEU A 132 -24.45 -3.06 -5.50
CA LEU A 132 -24.61 -3.76 -6.78
C LEU A 132 -23.55 -4.86 -6.91
N ARG A 133 -23.99 -6.09 -7.17
CA ARG A 133 -23.14 -7.28 -7.29
C ARG A 133 -22.90 -7.71 -8.73
N THR A 134 -23.91 -7.60 -9.61
CA THR A 134 -23.79 -8.07 -11.00
C THR A 134 -23.67 -6.92 -12.00
N LEU A 135 -23.13 -7.22 -13.18
CA LEU A 135 -23.01 -6.23 -14.27
C LEU A 135 -24.38 -5.70 -14.72
N GLY A 136 -25.42 -6.54 -14.74
CA GLY A 136 -26.79 -6.18 -15.06
C GLY A 136 -27.42 -5.23 -14.03
N GLN A 137 -27.06 -5.35 -12.74
CA GLN A 137 -27.49 -4.41 -11.71
C GLN A 137 -26.89 -3.01 -11.91
N ILE A 138 -25.67 -2.90 -12.44
CA ILE A 138 -25.09 -1.61 -12.88
C ILE A 138 -25.90 -1.02 -14.04
N VAL A 139 -26.25 -1.83 -15.05
CA VAL A 139 -27.07 -1.37 -16.19
C VAL A 139 -28.44 -0.86 -15.71
N GLU A 140 -29.12 -1.60 -14.84
CA GLU A 140 -30.44 -1.24 -14.29
C GLU A 140 -30.38 0.03 -13.43
N TYR A 141 -29.32 0.19 -12.62
CA TYR A 141 -29.08 1.42 -11.84
C TYR A 141 -28.86 2.65 -12.74
N LEU A 142 -28.05 2.53 -13.78
CA LEU A 142 -27.76 3.64 -14.70
C LEU A 142 -28.99 4.03 -15.55
N GLN A 143 -29.83 3.05 -15.92
CA GLN A 143 -31.08 3.31 -16.64
C GLN A 143 -32.16 3.97 -15.76
N SER A 144 -32.30 3.53 -14.50
CA SER A 144 -33.35 4.01 -13.60
C SER A 144 -33.15 5.46 -13.12
N ASN A 145 -31.91 5.89 -12.90
CA ASN A 145 -31.62 7.27 -12.45
C ASN A 145 -31.62 8.33 -13.58
N GLY A 146 -31.63 7.94 -14.86
CA GLY A 146 -31.59 8.86 -16.01
C GLY A 146 -32.89 9.62 -16.35
N SER A 147 -33.99 9.43 -15.59
CA SER A 147 -35.35 9.82 -16.01
C SER A 147 -36.10 10.82 -15.12
N LYS A 148 -35.43 11.60 -14.26
CA LYS A 148 -36.08 12.64 -13.42
C LYS A 148 -35.59 14.06 -13.69
N VAL A 149 -36.42 14.85 -14.38
CA VAL A 149 -36.28 16.31 -14.50
C VAL A 149 -37.65 16.98 -14.30
N ILE A 150 -37.79 17.81 -13.26
CA ILE A 150 -38.88 18.79 -13.07
C ILE A 150 -38.25 20.07 -12.48
N PRO A 151 -38.64 21.29 -12.91
CA PRO A 151 -37.75 22.47 -12.86
C PRO A 151 -37.96 23.42 -11.67
N VAL A 152 -36.97 24.29 -11.46
CA VAL A 152 -36.99 25.42 -10.52
C VAL A 152 -37.57 26.67 -11.20
N GLU A 153 -38.43 27.39 -10.50
CA GLU A 153 -38.83 28.77 -10.82
C GLU A 153 -38.42 29.69 -9.67
N ALA A 154 -38.00 30.92 -9.98
CA ALA A 154 -37.28 31.80 -9.06
C ALA A 154 -38.16 32.90 -8.46
N GLU A 155 -37.78 33.45 -7.30
CA GLU A 155 -38.19 34.80 -6.92
C GLU A 155 -37.11 35.55 -6.11
N VAL A 156 -37.23 36.88 -6.10
CA VAL A 156 -36.15 37.85 -5.78
C VAL A 156 -36.61 38.80 -4.67
N THR A 157 -35.75 39.14 -3.70
CA THR A 157 -35.71 40.41 -2.91
C THR A 157 -34.75 40.26 -1.71
N THR A 158 -34.16 41.27 -1.04
CA THR A 158 -33.68 42.66 -1.35
C THR A 158 -32.78 43.10 -0.16
N ASN A 159 -31.76 43.93 -0.40
CA ASN A 159 -31.06 44.90 0.49
C ASN A 159 -31.20 44.78 2.04
N SER A 160 -30.15 44.98 2.86
CA SER A 160 -29.44 46.29 2.99
C SER A 160 -28.23 46.22 3.95
N SER A 161 -27.20 47.05 3.72
CA SER A 161 -26.29 47.60 4.76
C SER A 161 -26.75 49.05 5.12
N PRO A 162 -26.26 49.74 6.17
CA PRO A 162 -24.84 50.09 6.44
C PRO A 162 -24.46 49.89 7.94
N GLU A 163 -23.43 50.46 8.60
CA GLU A 163 -22.42 51.50 8.27
C GLU A 163 -21.09 51.29 9.06
N HIS A 164 -20.30 52.35 9.26
CA HIS A 164 -19.07 52.41 10.08
C HIS A 164 -19.20 53.42 11.25
N ASP A 165 -18.38 53.28 12.30
CA ASP A 165 -17.76 54.43 12.97
C ASP A 165 -16.36 54.08 13.58
N VAL A 166 -15.56 55.10 13.95
CA VAL A 166 -14.08 55.05 13.84
C VAL A 166 -13.30 55.52 15.10
N LYS A 167 -12.50 54.60 15.70
CA LYS A 167 -11.22 54.81 16.47
C LYS A 167 -11.28 55.63 17.79
N PRO A 168 -10.31 55.53 18.75
CA PRO A 168 -8.85 55.43 18.56
C PRO A 168 -8.05 54.47 19.48
N VAL A 169 -6.72 54.58 19.39
CA VAL A 169 -5.66 53.65 19.81
C VAL A 169 -5.12 53.95 21.22
N GLU A 170 -4.87 52.93 22.05
CA GLU A 170 -3.79 52.97 23.06
C GLU A 170 -3.25 51.59 23.49
N ASN A 171 -1.92 51.53 23.69
CA ASN A 171 -1.10 50.56 24.45
C ASN A 171 -1.09 49.05 24.11
N LEU A 172 0.13 48.56 23.81
CA LEU A 172 0.48 47.13 23.76
C LEU A 172 0.98 46.62 25.14
N PRO A 173 0.41 45.54 25.68
CA PRO A 173 1.07 44.65 26.64
C PRO A 173 1.62 43.39 25.94
N LEU A 174 2.60 42.74 26.56
CA LEU A 174 3.21 41.50 26.08
C LEU A 174 2.18 40.36 25.99
N GLU A 175 2.21 39.61 24.90
CA GLU A 175 1.30 38.48 24.69
C GLU A 175 1.54 37.37 25.73
N THR A 176 0.46 37.03 26.42
CA THR A 176 0.32 35.84 27.28
C THR A 176 -0.53 34.84 26.50
N PRO A 177 -0.31 33.51 26.57
CA PRO A 177 -1.10 32.54 25.83
C PRO A 177 -2.60 32.70 26.13
N ALA A 178 -3.42 32.85 25.08
CA ALA A 178 -4.85 33.05 25.23
C ALA A 178 -5.53 31.75 25.70
N SER A 179 -6.28 31.83 26.80
CA SER A 179 -7.31 30.85 27.11
C SER A 179 -8.54 31.16 26.27
N LEU A 180 -9.19 30.14 25.71
CA LEU A 180 -10.49 30.31 25.06
C LEU A 180 -11.50 30.90 26.05
N THR A 181 -12.31 31.83 25.57
CA THR A 181 -13.42 32.45 26.29
C THR A 181 -14.72 31.68 26.04
N ALA A 182 -15.74 31.91 26.86
CA ALA A 182 -17.06 31.30 26.66
C ALA A 182 -17.72 31.71 25.32
N THR A 183 -17.24 32.78 24.67
CA THR A 183 -17.67 33.19 23.32
C THR A 183 -17.08 32.28 22.24
N ASP A 184 -15.84 31.82 22.41
CA ASP A 184 -15.17 30.92 21.46
C ASP A 184 -15.80 29.53 21.44
N VAL A 185 -16.32 29.07 22.59
CA VAL A 185 -17.06 27.81 22.72
C VAL A 185 -18.30 27.77 21.82
N ASN A 186 -19.12 28.82 21.89
CA ASN A 186 -20.34 28.90 21.09
C ASN A 186 -20.03 29.10 19.60
N ALA A 187 -18.93 29.78 19.27
CA ALA A 187 -18.45 29.90 17.89
C ALA A 187 -18.04 28.54 17.31
N ILE A 188 -17.19 27.77 18.03
CA ILE A 188 -16.78 26.42 17.62
C ILE A 188 -17.99 25.49 17.49
N GLY A 189 -18.96 25.59 18.43
CA GLY A 189 -20.21 24.83 18.35
C GLY A 189 -21.03 25.13 17.10
N GLN A 190 -21.23 26.42 16.77
CA GLN A 190 -21.94 26.80 15.55
C GLN A 190 -21.20 26.33 14.29
N THR A 191 -19.88 26.55 14.23
CA THR A 191 -19.08 26.13 13.07
C THR A 191 -19.07 24.60 12.89
N LEU A 192 -19.13 23.82 13.98
CA LEU A 192 -19.32 22.37 13.87
C LEU A 192 -20.67 22.02 13.24
N LEU A 193 -21.75 22.67 13.63
CA LEU A 193 -23.08 22.45 13.03
C LEU A 193 -23.08 22.82 11.53
N ASP A 194 -22.43 23.92 11.16
CA ASP A 194 -22.32 24.37 9.76
C ASP A 194 -21.52 23.35 8.91
N VAL A 195 -20.40 22.82 9.43
CA VAL A 195 -19.62 21.77 8.75
C VAL A 195 -20.38 20.46 8.65
N VAL A 196 -21.11 20.06 9.70
CA VAL A 196 -21.97 18.87 9.65
C VAL A 196 -23.03 19.06 8.56
N SER A 197 -23.68 20.22 8.49
CA SER A 197 -24.66 20.55 7.45
C SER A 197 -24.08 20.41 6.04
N GLU A 198 -22.88 20.95 5.78
CA GLU A 198 -22.21 20.82 4.48
C GLU A 198 -21.86 19.36 4.13
N LYS A 199 -21.40 18.56 5.09
CA LYS A 199 -20.92 17.17 4.86
C LYS A 199 -22.02 16.10 4.89
N THR A 200 -23.19 16.40 5.47
CA THR A 200 -24.32 15.46 5.54
C THR A 200 -25.51 15.87 4.66
N GLY A 201 -25.64 17.16 4.33
CA GLY A 201 -26.80 17.71 3.63
C GLY A 201 -28.02 17.98 4.53
N TYR A 202 -27.91 17.80 5.86
CA TYR A 202 -28.96 18.24 6.79
C TYR A 202 -29.02 19.78 6.84
N PRO A 203 -30.20 20.40 6.84
CA PRO A 203 -30.32 21.84 7.06
C PRO A 203 -29.75 22.23 8.44
N ALA A 204 -28.95 23.30 8.51
CA ALA A 204 -28.30 23.72 9.75
C ALA A 204 -29.33 24.06 10.86
N GLU A 205 -30.53 24.52 10.50
CA GLU A 205 -31.65 24.77 11.41
C GLU A 205 -32.29 23.50 12.01
N MET A 206 -31.91 22.31 11.54
CA MET A 206 -32.34 21.01 12.09
C MET A 206 -31.25 20.31 12.92
N LEU A 207 -30.05 20.88 13.05
CA LEU A 207 -28.94 20.27 13.78
C LEU A 207 -28.83 20.87 15.19
N GLU A 208 -28.86 20.00 16.20
CA GLU A 208 -28.66 20.36 17.62
C GLU A 208 -27.40 19.66 18.16
N LEU A 209 -26.73 20.26 19.15
CA LEU A 209 -25.48 19.72 19.70
C LEU A 209 -25.72 18.42 20.50
N GLU A 210 -26.94 18.23 20.98
CA GLU A 210 -27.39 17.07 21.75
C GLU A 210 -27.63 15.82 20.89
N MET A 211 -27.69 15.95 19.56
CA MET A 211 -27.96 14.84 18.64
C MET A 211 -26.84 13.79 18.62
N ASP A 212 -27.21 12.52 18.61
CA ASP A 212 -26.28 11.40 18.45
C ASP A 212 -25.84 11.30 16.99
N MET A 213 -24.52 11.38 16.78
CA MET A 213 -23.90 11.36 15.48
C MET A 213 -24.24 10.10 14.69
N GLU A 214 -24.29 8.93 15.34
CA GLU A 214 -24.50 7.65 14.66
C GLU A 214 -25.99 7.31 14.59
N ALA A 215 -26.73 7.51 15.68
CA ALA A 215 -28.12 7.10 15.79
C ALA A 215 -29.14 8.11 15.21
N ASP A 216 -28.88 9.42 15.36
CA ASP A 216 -29.79 10.47 14.88
C ASP A 216 -29.34 11.05 13.53
N LEU A 217 -28.02 11.17 13.31
CA LEU A 217 -27.43 11.83 12.14
C LEU A 217 -26.74 10.90 11.12
N GLY A 218 -26.61 9.60 11.39
CA GLY A 218 -26.00 8.63 10.47
C GLY A 218 -24.53 8.92 10.08
N ILE A 219 -23.81 9.70 10.90
CA ILE A 219 -22.41 10.07 10.75
C ILE A 219 -21.53 8.92 11.23
N ASP A 220 -21.06 8.12 10.27
CA ASP A 220 -20.09 7.05 10.49
C ASP A 220 -18.70 7.57 10.92
N SER A 221 -17.78 6.63 11.15
CA SER A 221 -16.41 6.93 11.58
C SER A 221 -15.55 7.64 10.53
N ILE A 222 -15.90 7.59 9.24
CA ILE A 222 -15.17 8.26 8.16
C ILE A 222 -15.63 9.71 8.07
N LYS A 223 -16.95 9.97 7.97
CA LYS A 223 -17.50 11.34 7.98
C LYS A 223 -17.13 12.10 9.25
N ARG A 224 -17.03 11.42 10.40
CA ARG A 224 -16.55 12.01 11.66
C ARG A 224 -15.12 12.55 11.54
N VAL A 225 -14.22 11.86 10.84
CA VAL A 225 -12.85 12.33 10.60
C VAL A 225 -12.84 13.51 9.62
N GLU A 226 -13.65 13.48 8.56
CA GLU A 226 -13.75 14.58 7.59
C GLU A 226 -14.30 15.88 8.20
N ILE A 227 -15.37 15.79 9.00
CA ILE A 227 -15.97 16.92 9.72
C ILE A 227 -14.96 17.56 10.67
N LEU A 228 -14.17 16.74 11.38
CA LEU A 228 -13.12 17.23 12.28
C LEU A 228 -11.89 17.78 11.55
N GLY A 229 -11.55 17.24 10.38
CA GLY A 229 -10.52 17.79 9.50
C GLY A 229 -10.89 19.20 9.04
N ALA A 230 -12.10 19.38 8.52
CA ALA A 230 -12.62 20.68 8.10
C ALA A 230 -12.69 21.70 9.26
N LEU A 231 -13.08 21.26 10.47
CA LEU A 231 -13.05 22.11 11.66
C LEU A 231 -11.62 22.52 12.08
N GLN A 232 -10.63 21.63 11.94
CA GLN A 232 -9.21 21.91 12.21
C GLN A 232 -8.58 22.83 11.15
N GLU A 233 -9.00 22.73 9.88
CA GLU A 233 -8.57 23.66 8.81
C GLU A 233 -9.03 25.10 9.10
N MET A 234 -10.26 25.26 9.60
CA MET A 234 -10.79 26.58 9.98
C MET A 234 -10.25 27.10 11.32
N TYR A 235 -9.88 26.21 12.25
CA TYR A 235 -9.25 26.57 13.52
C TYR A 235 -7.91 25.84 13.72
N PRO A 236 -6.80 26.29 13.08
CA PRO A 236 -5.50 25.62 13.13
C PRO A 236 -4.85 25.54 14.52
N ASN A 237 -5.41 26.24 15.51
CA ASN A 237 -4.98 26.21 16.92
C ASN A 237 -5.71 25.14 17.74
N LEU A 238 -6.65 24.39 17.17
CA LEU A 238 -7.28 23.25 17.84
C LEU A 238 -6.30 22.08 17.95
N PRO A 239 -6.27 21.37 19.09
CA PRO A 239 -5.43 20.19 19.26
C PRO A 239 -5.93 19.06 18.35
N GLN A 240 -4.98 18.38 17.68
CA GLN A 240 -5.31 17.20 16.88
C GLN A 240 -5.97 16.12 17.76
N ALA A 241 -7.21 15.81 17.42
CA ALA A 241 -8.00 14.83 18.15
C ALA A 241 -7.65 13.40 17.71
N ASN A 242 -7.51 12.49 18.69
CA ASN A 242 -7.08 11.12 18.43
C ASN A 242 -8.27 10.25 17.94
N PRO A 243 -8.18 9.53 16.79
CA PRO A 243 -9.30 8.78 16.22
C PRO A 243 -9.99 7.80 17.18
N GLU A 244 -9.22 7.08 18.00
CA GLU A 244 -9.79 6.13 18.96
C GLU A 244 -10.61 6.82 20.07
N GLN A 245 -10.22 8.03 20.48
CA GLN A 245 -10.97 8.81 21.49
C GLN A 245 -12.22 9.46 20.89
N LEU A 246 -12.19 9.78 19.60
CA LEU A 246 -13.35 10.30 18.83
C LEU A 246 -14.40 9.22 18.55
N GLY A 247 -14.01 7.95 18.54
CA GLY A 247 -14.94 6.82 18.47
C GLY A 247 -15.82 6.69 19.73
N GLU A 248 -15.34 7.14 20.89
CA GLU A 248 -16.07 7.08 22.16
C GLU A 248 -17.09 8.23 22.32
N LEU A 249 -16.92 9.33 21.57
CA LEU A 249 -17.85 10.47 21.57
C LEU A 249 -19.07 10.15 20.69
N ARG A 250 -20.26 10.41 21.23
CA ARG A 250 -21.54 10.11 20.58
C ARG A 250 -22.26 11.33 20.04
N THR A 251 -22.21 12.47 20.73
CA THR A 251 -22.93 13.68 20.30
C THR A 251 -22.00 14.77 19.79
N LEU A 252 -22.54 15.71 18.99
CA LEU A 252 -21.80 16.86 18.50
C LEU A 252 -21.30 17.77 19.65
N GLY A 253 -22.09 17.92 20.70
CA GLY A 253 -21.73 18.64 21.92
C GLY A 253 -20.55 18.01 22.65
N GLN A 254 -20.45 16.67 22.67
CA GLN A 254 -19.29 15.97 23.26
C GLN A 254 -17.98 16.23 22.51
N ILE A 255 -18.03 16.44 21.18
CA ILE A 255 -16.87 16.91 20.40
C ILE A 255 -16.47 18.32 20.83
N VAL A 256 -17.44 19.23 20.98
CA VAL A 256 -17.20 20.63 21.39
C VAL A 256 -16.63 20.70 22.82
N GLU A 257 -17.12 19.87 23.74
CA GLU A 257 -16.57 19.73 25.10
C GLU A 257 -15.16 19.11 25.11
N TYR A 258 -14.91 18.08 24.29
CA TYR A 258 -13.59 17.44 24.18
C TYR A 258 -12.52 18.43 23.70
N LEU A 259 -12.82 19.23 22.67
CA LEU A 259 -11.91 20.25 22.12
C LEU A 259 -11.64 21.37 23.14
N GLN A 260 -12.63 21.75 23.96
CA GLN A 260 -12.44 22.67 25.09
C GLN A 260 -11.52 22.10 26.17
N GLN A 261 -11.73 20.85 26.57
CA GLN A 261 -10.91 20.21 27.59
C GLN A 261 -9.45 20.10 27.13
N GLN A 262 -9.22 19.74 25.86
CA GLN A 262 -7.86 19.62 25.32
C GLN A 262 -7.17 20.99 25.19
N THR A 263 -7.89 22.06 24.82
CA THR A 263 -7.31 23.43 24.79
C THR A 263 -7.03 23.97 26.20
N ALA A 264 -7.92 23.73 27.17
CA ALA A 264 -7.70 24.10 28.58
C ALA A 264 -6.56 23.31 29.25
N THR A 265 -6.26 22.08 28.78
CA THR A 265 -5.18 21.22 29.32
C THR A 265 -3.82 21.47 28.64
N THR A 266 -3.66 22.56 27.90
CA THR A 266 -2.39 22.91 27.22
C THR A 266 -1.32 23.51 28.16
N GLU A 267 -1.36 23.23 29.46
CA GLU A 267 -0.13 23.22 30.24
C GLU A 267 0.67 21.97 29.85
N LYS A 268 1.83 22.20 29.21
CA LYS A 268 2.83 21.19 28.79
C LYS A 268 2.70 19.86 29.54
N LYS A 269 2.06 18.87 28.91
CA LYS A 269 2.26 17.46 29.25
C LYS A 269 3.72 17.10 28.97
N LYS A 270 4.60 17.40 29.95
CA LYS A 270 5.77 16.57 30.19
C LYS A 270 5.23 15.14 30.25
N PHE A 271 5.82 14.23 29.47
CA PHE A 271 5.59 12.80 29.63
C PHE A 271 5.95 12.42 31.07
N GLN A 272 4.96 12.44 31.96
CA GLN A 272 5.04 11.67 33.19
C GLN A 272 4.91 10.24 32.74
N GLN A 273 6.03 9.51 32.78
CA GLN A 273 5.97 8.06 32.90
C GLN A 273 5.26 7.75 34.20
N GLN A 274 3.93 7.67 34.17
CA GLN A 274 3.20 6.88 35.14
C GLN A 274 3.50 5.43 34.77
N PRO A 275 4.24 4.66 35.60
CA PRO A 275 4.30 3.22 35.41
C PRO A 275 2.88 2.72 35.60
N SER A 276 2.23 2.30 34.51
CA SER A 276 0.91 1.70 34.54
C SER A 276 1.02 0.36 35.27
N ASN A 277 0.84 0.39 36.59
CA ASN A 277 0.86 -0.81 37.43
C ASN A 277 -0.39 -1.69 37.22
N GLN A 278 -1.20 -1.37 36.22
CA GLN A 278 -2.12 -2.31 35.58
C GLN A 278 -1.29 -3.34 34.83
N GLN A 279 -1.07 -4.47 35.48
CA GLN A 279 -0.64 -5.70 34.85
C GLN A 279 -1.72 -6.10 33.85
N VAL A 280 -1.57 -5.67 32.59
CA VAL A 280 -2.47 -6.07 31.51
C VAL A 280 -2.32 -7.56 31.34
N ASP A 281 -3.38 -8.31 31.66
CA ASP A 281 -3.41 -9.78 31.52
C ASP A 281 -3.55 -10.13 30.03
N LEU A 282 -2.46 -9.92 29.32
CA LEU A 282 -2.31 -10.25 27.92
C LEU A 282 -2.06 -11.76 27.85
N ASP A 283 -3.15 -12.54 27.94
CA ASP A 283 -3.20 -13.98 27.69
C ASP A 283 -2.76 -14.26 26.25
N HIS A 284 -1.44 -14.30 26.08
CA HIS A 284 -0.77 -14.50 24.81
C HIS A 284 0.22 -15.64 25.04
N LYS A 285 0.02 -16.72 24.29
CA LYS A 285 0.97 -17.85 24.18
C LYS A 285 2.28 -17.45 23.47
N ILE A 286 2.57 -16.15 23.39
CA ILE A 286 3.72 -15.54 22.74
C ILE A 286 4.68 -15.10 23.86
N PRO A 287 5.85 -15.75 24.02
CA PRO A 287 6.80 -15.36 25.06
C PRO A 287 7.33 -13.95 24.80
N ARG A 288 7.28 -13.09 25.83
CA ARG A 288 7.92 -11.78 25.83
C ARG A 288 9.29 -11.90 26.49
N CYS A 289 10.32 -11.42 25.81
CA CYS A 289 11.69 -11.46 26.28
C CYS A 289 12.32 -10.06 26.17
N LEU A 290 13.29 -9.76 27.04
CA LEU A 290 14.06 -8.52 26.93
C LEU A 290 15.09 -8.66 25.81
N VAL A 291 15.08 -7.70 24.89
CA VAL A 291 16.06 -7.62 23.80
C VAL A 291 17.35 -6.98 24.30
N LYS A 292 18.49 -7.56 23.96
CA LYS A 292 19.83 -7.01 24.22
C LYS A 292 20.72 -7.14 22.99
N LEU A 293 21.75 -6.30 22.96
CA LEU A 293 22.86 -6.43 22.02
C LEU A 293 23.74 -7.62 22.39
N LYS A 294 24.14 -8.38 21.38
CA LYS A 294 25.14 -9.45 21.47
C LYS A 294 26.24 -9.15 20.47
N THR A 295 27.47 -8.97 20.96
CA THR A 295 28.66 -8.85 20.10
C THR A 295 28.86 -10.13 19.28
N LEU A 296 29.23 -9.96 18.01
CA LEU A 296 29.58 -11.02 17.08
C LEU A 296 31.06 -10.92 16.68
N PRO A 297 31.72 -12.03 16.33
CA PRO A 297 32.96 -11.97 15.58
C PRO A 297 32.71 -11.42 14.16
N GLU A 298 33.79 -11.01 13.49
CA GLU A 298 33.75 -10.72 12.04
C GLU A 298 33.16 -11.92 11.26
N PRO A 299 32.47 -11.69 10.13
CA PRO A 299 31.96 -12.77 9.29
C PRO A 299 33.07 -13.70 8.79
N ASP A 300 32.77 -14.99 8.69
CA ASP A 300 33.52 -15.87 7.80
C ASP A 300 33.26 -15.44 6.34
N SER A 301 34.19 -15.77 5.43
CA SER A 301 34.06 -15.40 4.01
C SER A 301 33.76 -16.62 3.14
N LEU A 302 32.55 -16.67 2.59
CA LEU A 302 32.17 -17.60 1.53
C LEU A 302 32.72 -17.10 0.19
N ASP A 303 33.65 -17.83 -0.39
CA ASP A 303 34.08 -17.62 -1.78
C ASP A 303 32.97 -18.07 -2.73
N PHE A 304 32.28 -17.12 -3.36
CA PHE A 304 31.25 -17.36 -4.36
C PHE A 304 31.23 -16.25 -5.41
N SER A 305 30.72 -16.58 -6.58
CA SER A 305 30.30 -15.63 -7.62
C SER A 305 28.81 -15.76 -7.87
N LEU A 306 28.18 -14.68 -8.34
CA LEU A 306 26.81 -14.75 -8.84
C LEU A 306 26.71 -15.72 -10.02
N PRO A 307 25.55 -16.37 -10.25
CA PRO A 307 25.38 -17.24 -11.41
C PRO A 307 25.64 -16.48 -12.72
N ASP A 308 26.19 -17.18 -13.72
CA ASP A 308 26.47 -16.59 -15.04
C ASP A 308 25.25 -15.85 -15.60
N GLN A 309 25.50 -14.75 -16.30
CA GLN A 309 24.46 -13.91 -16.90
C GLN A 309 23.44 -13.35 -15.88
N HIS A 310 23.85 -13.05 -14.65
CA HIS A 310 23.07 -12.27 -13.68
C HIS A 310 23.76 -10.94 -13.31
N ILE A 311 23.03 -10.05 -12.64
CA ILE A 311 23.54 -8.79 -12.08
C ILE A 311 23.29 -8.65 -10.57
N VAL A 312 24.03 -7.71 -9.96
CA VAL A 312 23.62 -7.01 -8.74
C VAL A 312 22.76 -5.80 -9.11
N LEU A 313 21.62 -5.65 -8.45
CA LEU A 313 20.86 -4.41 -8.42
C LEU A 313 21.10 -3.70 -7.08
N LEU A 314 21.72 -2.54 -7.12
CA LEU A 314 22.03 -1.70 -5.95
C LEU A 314 21.11 -0.47 -5.95
N THR A 315 20.47 -0.11 -4.85
CA THR A 315 19.81 1.21 -4.79
C THR A 315 20.80 2.30 -4.39
N ASP A 316 20.65 3.49 -4.96
CA ASP A 316 21.41 4.67 -4.54
C ASP A 316 20.87 5.22 -3.21
N ASP A 317 21.75 5.58 -2.28
CA ASP A 317 21.46 6.32 -1.04
C ASP A 317 21.85 7.80 -1.11
N GLY A 318 22.44 8.23 -2.23
CA GLY A 318 23.01 9.56 -2.44
C GLY A 318 24.39 9.75 -1.83
N SER A 319 24.91 8.78 -1.06
CA SER A 319 26.18 8.88 -0.35
C SER A 319 27.33 8.20 -1.10
N GLY A 320 28.57 8.53 -0.71
CA GLY A 320 29.75 7.86 -1.24
C GLY A 320 29.74 6.33 -1.06
N THR A 321 28.93 5.80 -0.13
CA THR A 321 28.74 4.36 0.10
C THR A 321 28.28 3.65 -1.16
N THR A 322 27.33 4.25 -1.91
CA THR A 322 26.84 3.70 -3.19
C THR A 322 27.98 3.52 -4.19
N SER A 323 28.80 4.55 -4.40
CA SER A 323 29.95 4.49 -5.32
C SER A 323 31.02 3.49 -4.88
N LYS A 324 31.31 3.42 -3.57
CA LYS A 324 32.30 2.51 -2.99
C LYS A 324 31.87 1.05 -3.09
N LEU A 325 30.63 0.74 -2.72
CA LEU A 325 30.09 -0.61 -2.82
C LEU A 325 29.99 -1.06 -4.28
N ALA A 326 29.54 -0.19 -5.19
CA ALA A 326 29.53 -0.49 -6.63
C ALA A 326 30.94 -0.81 -7.17
N GLN A 327 31.98 -0.15 -6.65
CA GLN A 327 33.37 -0.46 -7.01
C GLN A 327 33.78 -1.82 -6.47
N SER A 328 33.57 -2.11 -5.16
CA SER A 328 33.95 -3.38 -4.52
C SER A 328 33.25 -4.62 -5.09
N LEU A 329 32.06 -4.44 -5.67
CA LEU A 329 31.34 -5.46 -6.44
C LEU A 329 31.91 -5.63 -7.85
N THR A 330 32.20 -4.51 -8.54
CA THR A 330 32.76 -4.51 -9.91
C THR A 330 34.19 -5.05 -9.93
N ASP A 331 34.99 -4.82 -8.88
CA ASP A 331 36.34 -5.36 -8.70
C ASP A 331 36.37 -6.90 -8.51
N ARG A 332 35.20 -7.52 -8.33
CA ARG A 332 34.99 -8.98 -8.33
C ARG A 332 34.40 -9.50 -9.67
N ASP A 333 34.50 -8.72 -10.74
CA ASP A 333 33.90 -8.98 -12.06
C ASP A 333 32.36 -9.12 -12.08
N TRP A 334 31.66 -8.66 -11.02
CA TRP A 334 30.21 -8.70 -11.00
C TRP A 334 29.62 -7.52 -11.76
N LYS A 335 28.58 -7.79 -12.56
CA LYS A 335 27.82 -6.76 -13.26
C LYS A 335 26.91 -6.02 -12.27
N VAL A 336 27.11 -4.72 -12.11
CA VAL A 336 26.31 -3.88 -11.20
C VAL A 336 25.46 -2.89 -11.99
N VAL A 337 24.18 -2.80 -11.62
CA VAL A 337 23.27 -1.73 -12.04
C VAL A 337 22.81 -0.99 -10.79
N VAL A 338 22.87 0.35 -10.82
CA VAL A 338 22.40 1.22 -9.74
C VAL A 338 21.02 1.77 -10.11
N LEU A 339 20.03 1.53 -9.25
CA LEU A 339 18.69 2.10 -9.32
C LEU A 339 18.61 3.30 -8.38
N SER A 340 18.48 4.49 -8.95
CA SER A 340 18.30 5.73 -8.20
C SER A 340 16.81 6.06 -8.09
N PHE A 341 16.40 6.50 -6.90
CA PHE A 341 15.08 7.07 -6.69
C PHE A 341 14.97 8.49 -7.32
N PRO A 342 13.76 9.06 -7.47
CA PRO A 342 13.59 10.41 -7.95
C PRO A 342 14.34 11.43 -7.08
N GLN A 343 14.76 12.56 -7.65
CA GLN A 343 15.49 13.62 -6.92
C GLN A 343 14.69 14.26 -5.77
N SER A 344 13.35 14.11 -5.77
CA SER A 344 12.48 14.48 -4.65
C SER A 344 12.63 13.57 -3.43
N LEU A 345 13.13 12.35 -3.60
CA LEU A 345 13.50 11.46 -2.50
C LEU A 345 14.99 11.53 -2.17
N ILE A 346 15.86 11.42 -3.19
CA ILE A 346 17.32 11.42 -3.01
C ILE A 346 17.93 12.43 -3.98
N ALA A 347 18.26 13.60 -3.45
CA ALA A 347 18.75 14.74 -4.23
C ALA A 347 20.17 14.54 -4.77
N GLU A 348 21.04 13.88 -4.01
CA GLU A 348 22.43 13.64 -4.41
C GLU A 348 22.58 12.38 -5.27
N GLN A 349 23.43 12.44 -6.28
CA GLN A 349 23.70 11.34 -7.21
C GLN A 349 25.21 11.22 -7.43
N PRO A 350 25.92 10.49 -6.54
CA PRO A 350 27.37 10.43 -6.57
C PRO A 350 27.89 9.72 -7.83
N PRO A 351 29.10 10.08 -8.32
CA PRO A 351 29.67 9.51 -9.53
C PRO A 351 29.93 8.01 -9.35
N LEU A 352 29.48 7.20 -10.32
CA LEU A 352 29.64 5.75 -10.28
C LEU A 352 30.95 5.30 -10.96
N PRO A 353 31.49 4.12 -10.58
CA PRO A 353 32.59 3.47 -11.28
C PRO A 353 32.34 3.26 -12.78
N LYS A 354 33.43 3.13 -13.54
CA LYS A 354 33.35 2.79 -14.97
C LYS A 354 32.75 1.38 -15.14
N GLY A 355 31.78 1.26 -16.04
CA GLY A 355 31.09 0.00 -16.33
C GLY A 355 29.81 -0.23 -15.50
N VAL A 356 29.57 0.59 -14.47
CA VAL A 356 28.32 0.56 -13.70
C VAL A 356 27.29 1.47 -14.35
N SER A 357 26.12 0.93 -14.70
CA SER A 357 25.01 1.71 -15.23
C SER A 357 24.15 2.30 -14.12
N ARG A 358 23.66 3.52 -14.32
CA ARG A 358 22.66 4.20 -13.48
C ARG A 358 21.32 4.24 -14.21
N ILE A 359 20.25 3.86 -13.52
CA ILE A 359 18.87 3.97 -13.98
C ILE A 359 18.11 4.77 -12.92
N VAL A 360 17.35 5.77 -13.34
CA VAL A 360 16.63 6.67 -12.44
C VAL A 360 15.15 6.39 -12.58
N LEU A 361 14.47 6.13 -11.46
CA LEU A 361 13.01 6.15 -11.38
C LEU A 361 12.54 7.59 -11.53
N ASN A 362 11.63 7.84 -12.48
CA ASN A 362 11.08 9.19 -12.70
C ASN A 362 9.94 9.51 -11.74
N ASP A 363 9.22 8.49 -11.29
CA ASP A 363 8.10 8.56 -10.36
C ASP A 363 8.10 7.35 -9.41
N LEU A 364 7.09 7.28 -8.53
CA LEU A 364 6.97 6.29 -7.46
C LEU A 364 5.84 5.27 -7.70
N SER A 365 5.26 5.22 -8.90
CA SER A 365 4.22 4.25 -9.25
C SER A 365 4.80 2.84 -9.36
N GLU A 366 4.01 1.84 -8.95
CA GLU A 366 4.41 0.44 -9.06
C GLU A 366 4.61 0.01 -10.52
N GLU A 367 3.80 0.54 -11.44
CA GLU A 367 3.89 0.21 -12.85
C GLU A 367 5.16 0.79 -13.50
N HIS A 368 5.56 2.03 -13.19
CA HIS A 368 6.85 2.56 -13.65
C HIS A 368 8.02 1.76 -13.08
N LEU A 369 8.00 1.43 -11.79
CA LEU A 369 9.01 0.58 -11.15
C LEU A 369 9.12 -0.79 -11.85
N LYS A 370 8.00 -1.47 -12.07
CA LYS A 370 7.92 -2.76 -12.76
C LYS A 370 8.47 -2.68 -14.18
N GLN A 371 8.15 -1.63 -14.93
CA GLN A 371 8.71 -1.37 -16.26
C GLN A 371 10.23 -1.18 -16.23
N GLN A 372 10.77 -0.43 -15.25
CA GLN A 372 12.21 -0.26 -15.10
C GLN A 372 12.92 -1.57 -14.71
N LEU A 373 12.35 -2.38 -13.81
CA LEU A 373 12.90 -3.70 -13.45
C LEU A 373 12.86 -4.69 -14.63
N ALA A 374 11.82 -4.64 -15.47
CA ALA A 374 11.75 -5.40 -16.71
C ALA A 374 12.81 -4.91 -17.73
N ALA A 375 12.98 -3.60 -17.89
CA ALA A 375 14.01 -3.02 -18.75
C ALA A 375 15.44 -3.33 -18.26
N ILE A 376 15.67 -3.38 -16.95
CA ILE A 376 16.93 -3.86 -16.34
C ILE A 376 17.21 -5.30 -16.78
N THR A 377 16.20 -6.17 -16.62
CA THR A 377 16.33 -7.60 -16.96
C THR A 377 16.62 -7.80 -18.45
N ALA A 378 15.96 -7.04 -19.33
CA ALA A 378 16.12 -7.14 -20.78
C ALA A 378 17.44 -6.54 -21.31
N ASN A 379 17.90 -5.41 -20.74
CA ASN A 379 19.09 -4.71 -21.23
C ASN A 379 20.41 -5.19 -20.61
N TYR A 380 20.36 -5.83 -19.43
CA TYR A 380 21.56 -6.25 -18.69
C TYR A 380 21.57 -7.75 -18.42
N ALA A 381 20.68 -8.20 -17.52
CA ALA A 381 20.48 -9.58 -17.08
C ALA A 381 19.47 -9.64 -15.92
N PRO A 382 18.91 -10.83 -15.60
CA PRO A 382 18.17 -11.07 -14.36
C PRO A 382 18.98 -10.72 -13.10
N VAL A 383 18.28 -10.27 -12.05
CA VAL A 383 18.89 -9.92 -10.76
C VAL A 383 19.11 -11.18 -9.92
N ALA A 384 20.35 -11.42 -9.48
CA ALA A 384 20.71 -12.47 -8.52
C ALA A 384 21.06 -11.92 -7.13
N ALA A 385 21.42 -10.64 -7.02
CA ALA A 385 21.61 -9.97 -5.74
C ALA A 385 20.93 -8.60 -5.76
N PHE A 386 20.12 -8.32 -4.76
CA PHE A 386 19.59 -6.98 -4.50
C PHE A 386 20.18 -6.43 -3.20
N ILE A 387 20.65 -5.19 -3.25
CA ILE A 387 21.14 -4.46 -2.07
C ILE A 387 20.44 -3.10 -2.04
N HIS A 388 19.60 -2.88 -1.03
CA HIS A 388 19.06 -1.56 -0.73
C HIS A 388 19.97 -0.81 0.25
N LEU A 389 20.40 0.39 -0.14
CA LEU A 389 21.00 1.37 0.75
C LEU A 389 19.96 2.44 1.09
N ASN A 390 19.63 2.59 2.38
CA ASN A 390 18.78 3.66 2.87
C ASN A 390 19.63 4.91 3.15
N PRO A 391 19.19 6.12 2.76
CA PRO A 391 19.92 7.35 3.04
C PRO A 391 20.11 7.58 4.55
N ALA A 392 21.25 8.15 4.92
CA ALA A 392 21.50 8.64 6.27
C ALA A 392 20.71 9.95 6.47
N ILE A 393 19.67 9.89 7.31
CA ILE A 393 18.86 11.07 7.64
C ILE A 393 19.62 11.86 8.70
N GLY A 394 20.09 13.05 8.32
CA GLY A 394 20.87 13.91 9.21
C GLY A 394 20.11 14.28 10.49
N ASN A 395 20.83 14.38 11.61
CA ASN A 395 20.32 14.83 12.89
C ASN A 395 19.57 16.18 12.73
N GLN A 396 18.24 16.15 12.77
CA GLN A 396 17.46 17.38 12.92
C GLN A 396 17.72 17.96 14.31
N PRO A 397 18.18 19.21 14.44
CA PRO A 397 18.67 19.75 15.71
C PRO A 397 17.57 19.97 16.78
N ASN A 398 16.29 19.77 16.44
CA ASN A 398 15.16 20.01 17.33
C ASN A 398 14.30 18.75 17.57
N HIS A 399 14.57 18.11 18.71
CA HIS A 399 13.56 17.48 19.59
C HIS A 399 12.51 16.56 18.94
N GLY A 400 12.94 15.44 18.37
CA GLY A 400 12.05 14.33 18.02
C GLY A 400 12.77 13.23 17.23
N ILE A 401 12.23 12.01 17.29
CA ILE A 401 12.51 10.99 16.26
C ILE A 401 11.78 11.46 14.99
N PRO A 402 12.47 11.76 13.89
CA PRO A 402 11.80 12.22 12.67
C PRO A 402 10.96 11.09 12.07
N PHE A 403 9.76 11.43 11.61
CA PHE A 403 8.82 10.53 10.94
C PHE A 403 8.58 11.05 9.52
N LEU A 404 9.56 10.86 8.63
CA LEU A 404 9.57 11.51 7.32
C LEU A 404 8.75 10.72 6.30
N ASP A 405 7.90 11.41 5.53
CA ASP A 405 7.18 10.78 4.39
C ASP A 405 8.14 10.22 3.33
N LEU A 406 9.34 10.79 3.24
CA LEU A 406 10.48 10.26 2.49
C LEU A 406 10.77 8.79 2.86
N GLU A 407 10.90 8.48 4.15
CA GLU A 407 11.21 7.11 4.59
C GLU A 407 10.06 6.15 4.28
N LYS A 408 8.80 6.60 4.42
CA LYS A 408 7.63 5.79 4.06
C LYS A 408 7.65 5.46 2.57
N ALA A 409 7.95 6.45 1.73
CA ALA A 409 8.06 6.29 0.29
C ALA A 409 9.18 5.30 -0.07
N LEU A 410 10.37 5.45 0.51
CA LEU A 410 11.50 4.54 0.30
C LEU A 410 11.17 3.10 0.75
N LEU A 411 10.68 2.91 1.98
CA LEU A 411 10.30 1.59 2.48
C LEU A 411 9.22 0.92 1.61
N LYS A 412 8.24 1.69 1.14
CA LYS A 412 7.23 1.21 0.17
C LYS A 412 7.87 0.81 -1.15
N GLN A 413 8.80 1.59 -1.71
CA GLN A 413 9.50 1.20 -2.94
C GLN A 413 10.32 -0.08 -2.74
N VAL A 414 11.03 -0.25 -1.61
CA VAL A 414 11.81 -1.46 -1.33
C VAL A 414 10.93 -2.70 -1.20
N PHE A 415 9.75 -2.57 -0.58
CA PHE A 415 8.73 -3.63 -0.56
C PHE A 415 8.24 -3.99 -1.97
N LEU A 416 7.97 -3.00 -2.83
CA LEU A 416 7.56 -3.24 -4.21
C LEU A 416 8.69 -3.84 -5.06
N ILE A 417 9.94 -3.43 -4.86
CA ILE A 417 11.11 -4.05 -5.47
C ILE A 417 11.20 -5.52 -5.05
N ALA A 418 11.02 -5.83 -3.77
CA ALA A 418 11.02 -7.21 -3.28
C ALA A 418 9.92 -8.06 -3.94
N LYS A 419 8.68 -7.53 -4.04
CA LYS A 419 7.54 -8.16 -4.74
C LYS A 419 7.91 -8.55 -6.17
N HIS A 420 8.50 -7.63 -6.94
CA HIS A 420 8.84 -7.86 -8.36
C HIS A 420 10.13 -8.66 -8.57
N LEU A 421 11.08 -8.64 -7.64
CA LEU A 421 12.32 -9.41 -7.73
C LEU A 421 12.21 -10.85 -7.22
N LYS A 422 11.17 -11.20 -6.45
CA LYS A 422 10.94 -12.56 -5.92
C LYS A 422 11.18 -13.68 -6.97
N PRO A 423 10.63 -13.63 -8.20
CA PRO A 423 10.87 -14.69 -9.19
C PRO A 423 12.34 -14.80 -9.61
N SER A 424 12.99 -13.66 -9.88
CA SER A 424 14.39 -13.60 -10.32
C SER A 424 15.34 -14.12 -9.24
N LEU A 425 15.20 -13.62 -8.01
CA LEU A 425 16.05 -14.01 -6.88
C LEU A 425 15.87 -15.49 -6.51
N THR A 426 14.63 -16.00 -6.50
CA THR A 426 14.36 -17.43 -6.26
C THR A 426 14.83 -18.32 -7.40
N GLN A 427 14.84 -17.85 -8.65
CA GLN A 427 15.41 -18.60 -9.79
C GLN A 427 16.95 -18.63 -9.74
N ALA A 428 17.59 -17.51 -9.42
CA ALA A 428 19.04 -17.42 -9.24
C ALA A 428 19.52 -18.33 -8.09
N ALA A 429 18.75 -18.40 -7.00
CA ALA A 429 19.03 -19.26 -5.84
C ALA A 429 19.14 -20.77 -6.17
N ARG A 430 18.59 -21.22 -7.31
CA ARG A 430 18.70 -22.60 -7.78
C ARG A 430 20.01 -22.90 -8.53
N GLN A 431 20.75 -21.85 -8.91
CA GLN A 431 21.99 -21.93 -9.69
C GLN A 431 23.22 -21.59 -8.86
N GLY A 432 23.04 -20.87 -7.74
CA GLY A 432 24.10 -20.48 -6.83
C GLY A 432 23.55 -19.60 -5.71
N ARG A 433 24.42 -18.87 -5.02
CA ARG A 433 24.03 -17.91 -3.98
C ARG A 433 23.26 -16.73 -4.61
N SER A 434 22.08 -16.47 -4.07
CA SER A 434 21.22 -15.33 -4.40
C SER A 434 20.94 -14.54 -3.13
N CYS A 435 20.85 -13.21 -3.21
CA CYS A 435 20.86 -12.33 -2.04
C CYS A 435 19.78 -11.23 -2.08
N PHE A 436 19.19 -10.93 -0.92
CA PHE A 436 18.38 -9.73 -0.69
C PHE A 436 18.88 -9.03 0.59
N MET A 437 19.50 -7.88 0.45
CA MET A 437 20.09 -7.15 1.58
C MET A 437 19.48 -5.76 1.72
N THR A 438 19.28 -5.32 2.95
CA THR A 438 18.80 -3.97 3.28
C THR A 438 19.74 -3.34 4.30
N VAL A 439 20.16 -2.12 4.04
CA VAL A 439 21.05 -1.33 4.90
C VAL A 439 20.29 -0.14 5.44
N ALA A 440 19.98 -0.17 6.73
CA ALA A 440 19.48 0.98 7.49
C ALA A 440 20.66 1.83 8.01
N ARG A 441 20.38 3.09 8.35
CA ARG A 441 21.33 4.04 8.96
C ARG A 441 20.78 4.53 10.30
N LEU A 442 20.73 3.67 11.32
CA LEU A 442 20.21 4.01 12.65
C LEU A 442 21.35 4.49 13.56
N ASP A 443 21.95 3.58 14.32
CA ASP A 443 23.09 3.86 15.22
C ASP A 443 24.16 2.75 15.19
N GLY A 444 24.00 1.73 14.35
CA GLY A 444 24.84 0.53 14.33
C GLY A 444 24.57 -0.45 15.48
N ALA A 445 23.48 -0.22 16.22
CA ALA A 445 23.06 -0.96 17.41
C ALA A 445 21.52 -1.07 17.49
N PHE A 446 20.82 -1.01 16.36
CA PHE A 446 19.37 -1.14 16.22
C PHE A 446 18.57 -0.09 17.01
N GLY A 447 19.15 1.08 17.24
CA GLY A 447 18.60 2.16 18.07
C GLY A 447 18.76 1.96 19.57
N LEU A 448 19.43 0.89 20.01
CA LEU A 448 19.58 0.56 21.44
C LEU A 448 20.71 1.34 22.13
N SER A 449 21.59 2.02 21.38
CA SER A 449 22.67 2.82 21.98
C SER A 449 22.21 4.18 22.51
N GLN A 450 21.11 4.72 21.94
CA GLN A 450 20.50 6.02 22.27
C GLN A 450 21.44 7.24 22.12
N ASN A 451 22.55 7.11 21.37
CA ASN A 451 23.56 8.17 21.23
C ASN A 451 23.32 9.13 20.05
N VAL A 452 22.51 8.74 19.07
CA VAL A 452 22.20 9.53 17.86
C VAL A 452 20.69 9.50 17.59
N ASN A 453 20.16 10.55 16.97
CA ASN A 453 18.79 10.52 16.45
C ASN A 453 18.82 9.93 15.03
N PHE A 454 17.82 9.10 14.72
CA PHE A 454 17.65 8.46 13.42
C PHE A 454 16.16 8.41 13.05
N GLY A 455 15.88 8.26 11.76
CA GLY A 455 14.51 7.99 11.29
C GLY A 455 14.07 6.59 11.67
N ALA A 456 12.97 6.47 12.43
CA ALA A 456 12.50 5.18 12.92
C ALA A 456 11.77 4.35 11.85
N ILE A 457 11.33 4.97 10.73
CA ILE A 457 10.65 4.25 9.66
C ILE A 457 11.64 3.36 8.91
N GLY A 458 12.89 3.81 8.72
CA GLY A 458 13.98 2.99 8.16
C GLY A 458 14.22 1.66 8.89
N ALA A 459 13.90 1.57 10.18
CA ALA A 459 13.96 0.30 10.93
C ALA A 459 12.94 -0.75 10.44
N GLY A 460 11.91 -0.35 9.71
CA GLY A 460 10.97 -1.27 9.05
C GLY A 460 11.62 -2.23 8.06
N LEU A 461 12.80 -1.88 7.53
CA LEU A 461 13.61 -2.75 6.66
C LEU A 461 13.98 -4.09 7.34
N PHE A 462 14.24 -4.09 8.65
CA PHE A 462 14.51 -5.33 9.39
C PHE A 462 13.29 -6.25 9.44
N GLY A 463 12.08 -5.68 9.60
CA GLY A 463 10.84 -6.42 9.54
C GLY A 463 10.63 -7.07 8.18
N LEU A 464 10.77 -6.29 7.11
CA LEU A 464 10.70 -6.78 5.73
C LEU A 464 11.70 -7.93 5.50
N THR A 465 12.98 -7.70 5.78
CA THR A 465 14.04 -8.67 5.48
C THR A 465 13.92 -9.95 6.28
N LYS A 466 13.43 -9.90 7.53
CA LYS A 466 13.13 -11.11 8.32
C LYS A 466 11.94 -11.90 7.76
N THR A 467 10.88 -11.23 7.29
CA THR A 467 9.76 -11.89 6.59
C THR A 467 10.22 -12.57 5.31
N LEU A 468 11.02 -11.88 4.47
CA LEU A 468 11.54 -12.45 3.23
C LEU A 468 12.49 -13.64 3.48
N ASN A 469 13.27 -13.63 4.57
CA ASN A 469 14.10 -14.77 4.97
C ASN A 469 13.28 -16.03 5.32
N VAL A 470 12.00 -15.89 5.69
CA VAL A 470 11.09 -17.01 5.94
C VAL A 470 10.35 -17.42 4.66
N GLU A 471 9.91 -16.44 3.85
CA GLU A 471 9.19 -16.74 2.61
C GLU A 471 10.08 -17.28 1.47
N TRP A 472 11.35 -16.87 1.41
CA TRP A 472 12.25 -17.11 0.29
C TRP A 472 13.39 -18.04 0.74
N GLU A 473 13.04 -19.27 1.12
CA GLU A 473 13.90 -20.32 1.72
C GLU A 473 15.35 -20.41 1.18
N TRP A 474 15.56 -20.14 -0.11
CA TRP A 474 16.85 -20.28 -0.79
C TRP A 474 17.57 -18.95 -1.08
N VAL A 475 16.95 -17.80 -0.81
CA VAL A 475 17.54 -16.47 -0.98
C VAL A 475 18.14 -16.02 0.35
N PHE A 476 19.43 -15.68 0.36
CA PHE A 476 20.09 -15.17 1.56
C PHE A 476 19.62 -13.75 1.85
N CYS A 477 18.96 -13.56 2.99
CA CYS A 477 18.47 -12.26 3.42
C CYS A 477 19.37 -11.66 4.52
N ARG A 478 19.70 -10.35 4.44
CA ARG A 478 20.49 -9.62 5.46
C ARG A 478 19.90 -8.25 5.77
N GLY A 479 19.50 -8.02 7.03
CA GLY A 479 19.35 -6.67 7.55
C GLY A 479 20.68 -6.17 8.12
N ILE A 480 21.13 -4.98 7.73
CA ILE A 480 22.32 -4.32 8.29
C ILE A 480 21.91 -2.97 8.85
N ASP A 481 22.24 -2.69 10.11
CA ASP A 481 22.27 -1.34 10.66
C ASP A 481 23.71 -0.81 10.60
N LEU A 482 23.95 0.25 9.83
CA LEU A 482 25.23 0.95 9.84
C LEU A 482 25.12 2.26 10.61
N SER A 483 26.01 2.46 11.58
CA SER A 483 26.11 3.76 12.25
C SER A 483 26.33 4.88 11.23
N PRO A 484 25.61 6.01 11.32
CA PRO A 484 25.82 7.18 10.47
C PRO A 484 27.26 7.71 10.48
N ASP A 485 28.00 7.49 11.57
CA ASP A 485 29.39 7.94 11.75
C ASP A 485 30.42 7.16 10.92
N LEU A 486 30.06 5.99 10.36
CA LEU A 486 30.93 5.19 9.50
C LEU A 486 31.14 5.86 8.15
N ASP A 487 32.39 5.85 7.68
CA ASP A 487 32.70 6.40 6.36
C ASP A 487 32.22 5.49 5.21
N ALA A 488 32.29 5.99 3.98
CA ALA A 488 31.81 5.28 2.79
C ALA A 488 32.62 4.00 2.45
N GLU A 489 33.90 3.95 2.83
CA GLU A 489 34.79 2.81 2.63
C GLU A 489 34.51 1.73 3.67
N GLU A 490 34.44 2.10 4.96
CA GLU A 490 34.05 1.21 6.07
C GLU A 490 32.66 0.60 5.83
N SER A 491 31.69 1.46 5.46
CA SER A 491 30.32 1.05 5.15
C SER A 491 30.28 0.00 4.02
N ALA A 492 31.00 0.24 2.92
CA ALA A 492 31.08 -0.70 1.81
C ALA A 492 31.78 -2.01 2.20
N GLN A 493 32.84 -1.96 3.01
CA GLN A 493 33.55 -3.14 3.50
C GLN A 493 32.66 -4.02 4.39
N TYR A 494 31.90 -3.45 5.31
CA TYR A 494 30.97 -4.23 6.15
C TYR A 494 29.81 -4.83 5.35
N ILE A 495 29.24 -4.11 4.38
CA ILE A 495 28.21 -4.66 3.49
C ILE A 495 28.76 -5.83 2.67
N MET A 496 29.99 -5.72 2.14
CA MET A 496 30.64 -6.82 1.43
C MET A 496 30.96 -8.01 2.35
N ALA A 497 31.37 -7.79 3.60
CA ALA A 497 31.61 -8.86 4.56
C ALA A 497 30.33 -9.65 4.86
N GLU A 498 29.21 -8.97 5.08
CA GLU A 498 27.90 -9.60 5.31
C GLU A 498 27.33 -10.29 4.07
N LEU A 499 27.57 -9.77 2.87
CA LEU A 499 27.18 -10.39 1.60
C LEU A 499 27.85 -11.76 1.42
N HIS A 500 29.11 -11.86 1.87
CA HIS A 500 29.91 -13.08 1.89
C HIS A 500 29.75 -13.94 3.16
N ASP A 501 28.94 -13.56 4.16
CA ASP A 501 28.77 -14.39 5.36
C ASP A 501 28.07 -15.72 5.02
N PRO A 502 28.70 -16.90 5.23
CA PRO A 502 28.02 -18.19 5.04
C PRO A 502 26.89 -18.42 6.06
N ASN A 503 26.85 -17.68 7.16
CA ASN A 503 25.91 -17.88 8.27
C ASN A 503 24.52 -17.26 8.00
N GLY A 504 23.63 -18.06 7.41
CA GLY A 504 22.21 -17.72 7.22
C GLY A 504 21.34 -17.69 8.48
N TYR A 505 21.85 -18.04 9.68
CA TYR A 505 21.04 -18.12 10.91
C TYR A 505 20.94 -16.80 11.68
N ILE A 506 22.01 -15.99 11.66
CA ILE A 506 21.89 -14.56 12.00
C ILE A 506 20.99 -13.97 10.91
N THR A 507 20.06 -13.07 11.18
CA THR A 507 19.21 -12.42 10.14
C THR A 507 19.45 -10.91 10.04
N GLU A 508 19.88 -10.30 11.14
CA GLU A 508 20.13 -8.87 11.26
C GLU A 508 21.42 -8.60 12.05
N VAL A 509 22.19 -7.60 11.62
CA VAL A 509 23.47 -7.21 12.22
C VAL A 509 23.56 -5.69 12.34
N GLY A 510 24.32 -5.20 13.31
CA GLY A 510 24.67 -3.79 13.46
C GLY A 510 26.18 -3.60 13.42
N TYR A 511 26.64 -2.50 12.83
CA TYR A 511 28.05 -2.07 12.83
C TYR A 511 28.17 -0.63 13.30
N SER A 512 29.02 -0.44 14.31
CA SER A 512 29.45 0.87 14.82
C SER A 512 30.93 0.79 15.21
N SER A 513 31.45 1.86 15.82
CA SER A 513 32.77 1.86 16.46
C SER A 513 32.94 0.82 17.59
N GLN A 514 31.84 0.20 18.05
CA GLN A 514 31.84 -0.92 19.01
C GLN A 514 32.00 -2.29 18.33
N GLY A 515 32.11 -2.34 16.99
CA GLY A 515 32.21 -3.55 16.19
C GLY A 515 30.86 -4.12 15.76
N ARG A 516 30.87 -5.40 15.37
CA ARG A 516 29.69 -6.13 14.88
C ARG A 516 28.82 -6.61 16.03
N VAL A 517 27.52 -6.36 15.96
CA VAL A 517 26.50 -6.80 16.93
C VAL A 517 25.30 -7.44 16.26
N THR A 518 24.49 -8.17 17.01
CA THR A 518 23.14 -8.61 16.63
C THR A 518 22.21 -8.54 17.85
N LEU A 519 20.93 -8.77 17.65
CA LEU A 519 19.94 -8.85 18.73
C LEU A 519 19.88 -10.25 19.33
N THR A 520 19.74 -10.32 20.65
CA THR A 520 19.46 -11.56 21.38
C THR A 520 18.39 -11.31 22.44
N THR A 521 17.71 -12.37 22.85
CA THR A 521 16.64 -12.31 23.85
C THR A 521 17.07 -13.01 25.13
N GLU A 522 16.92 -12.33 26.26
CA GLU A 522 16.97 -12.96 27.57
C GLU A 522 15.55 -13.32 28.03
N PRO A 523 15.33 -14.51 28.63
CA PRO A 523 14.06 -14.81 29.29
C PRO A 523 13.75 -13.74 30.33
N SER A 524 12.52 -13.23 30.35
CA SER A 524 12.07 -12.44 31.50
C SER A 524 12.08 -13.35 32.73
N ILE A 525 12.82 -12.93 33.76
CA ILE A 525 12.83 -13.57 35.09
C ILE A 525 11.50 -13.30 35.80
#